data_AF-A0A537HHW8-F1
#
_entry.id   AF-A0A537HHW8-F1
#
_cell.length_a   1.000
_cell.length_b   1.000
_cell.length_c   1.000
_cell.angle_alpha   90.00
_cell.angle_beta   90.00
_cell.angle_gamma   90.00
#
_symmetry.space_group_name_H-M   'P 1'
#
loop_
_entity.id
_entity.type
_entity.pdbx_description
1 polymer ?
#
loop_
_entity_poly.entity_id
_entity_poly.type
_entity_poly.pdbx_seq_one_letter_code
_entity_poly.pdbx_strand_id
1 'polypeptide(L)'
;MAIAGFEWIVVGAIILLVFLLRPRAVTDLARSFGQVVAEFRKGKQDNIVVGEADEFLSETARKLGIWTQGKSPSQIREEILAKAGRG
;
A
#
# COMPACT_ATOMS: atom_id res chain seq x y z
N MET A 1 -52.83 17.44 25.76
CA MET A 1 -51.48 16.85 25.85
C MET A 1 -50.89 16.81 24.45
N ALA A 2 -49.92 17.68 24.14
CA ALA A 2 -49.20 17.65 22.88
C ALA A 2 -47.76 17.23 23.18
N ILE A 3 -47.53 15.91 23.22
CA ILE A 3 -46.19 15.31 23.33
C ILE A 3 -45.63 14.94 21.94
N ALA A 4 -46.34 15.31 20.87
CA ALA A 4 -46.17 14.76 19.53
C ALA A 4 -44.93 15.22 18.73
N GLY A 5 -43.89 15.76 19.37
CA GLY A 5 -42.66 16.22 18.70
C GLY A 5 -41.38 15.57 19.23
N PHE A 6 -41.22 15.54 20.55
CA PHE A 6 -40.03 14.96 21.19
C PHE A 6 -39.96 13.44 21.03
N GLU A 7 -41.10 12.76 21.04
CA GLU A 7 -41.19 11.31 20.86
C GLU A 7 -40.62 10.87 19.51
N TRP A 8 -40.84 11.64 18.43
CA TRP A 8 -40.27 11.33 17.11
C TRP A 8 -38.75 11.51 17.05
N ILE A 9 -38.20 12.49 17.78
CA ILE A 9 -36.75 12.67 17.89
C ILE A 9 -36.14 11.48 18.63
N VAL A 10 -36.76 11.06 19.73
CA VAL A 10 -36.31 9.89 20.51
C VAL A 10 -36.41 8.62 19.67
N VAL A 11 -37.53 8.40 18.97
CA VAL A 11 -37.70 7.24 18.08
C VAL A 11 -36.68 7.26 16.94
N GLY A 12 -36.45 8.42 16.31
CA GLY A 12 -35.42 8.59 15.28
C GLY A 12 -34.02 8.31 15.80
N ALA A 13 -33.69 8.77 17.00
CA ALA A 13 -32.41 8.50 17.66
C ALA A 13 -32.22 7.02 17.99
N ILE A 14 -33.28 6.33 18.46
CA ILE A 14 -33.24 4.89 18.74
C ILE A 14 -33.07 4.10 17.44
N ILE A 15 -33.78 4.47 16.37
CA ILE A 15 -33.62 3.85 15.06
C ILE A 15 -32.19 4.04 14.56
N LEU A 16 -31.66 5.27 14.62
CA LEU A 16 -30.27 5.57 14.25
C LEU A 16 -29.29 4.71 15.06
N LEU A 17 -29.52 4.59 16.36
CA LEU A 17 -28.71 3.79 17.28
C LEU A 17 -28.74 2.30 16.89
N VAL A 18 -29.92 1.73 16.63
CA VAL A 18 -30.08 0.34 16.18
C VAL A 18 -29.39 0.09 14.83
N PHE A 19 -29.44 1.06 13.93
CA PHE A 19 -28.73 1.00 12.65
C PHE A 19 -27.21 1.09 12.80
N LEU A 20 -26.70 1.96 13.70
CA LEU A 20 -25.28 2.12 13.98
C LEU A 20 -24.69 0.92 14.74
N LEU A 21 -25.46 0.32 15.66
CA LEU A 21 -25.07 -0.86 16.42
C LEU A 21 -25.08 -2.15 15.60
N ARG A 22 -25.46 -2.11 14.32
CA ARG A 22 -25.55 -3.28 13.45
C ARG A 22 -24.15 -3.90 13.30
N PRO A 23 -23.81 -5.00 14.01
CA PRO A 23 -22.43 -5.43 14.19
C PRO A 23 -21.78 -5.85 12.87
N ARG A 24 -22.60 -6.42 11.98
CA ARG A 24 -22.18 -6.86 10.64
C ARG A 24 -21.62 -5.71 9.80
N ALA A 25 -22.23 -4.53 9.86
CA ALA A 25 -21.75 -3.38 9.10
C ALA A 25 -20.36 -2.95 9.57
N VAL A 26 -20.15 -2.89 10.89
CA VAL A 26 -18.85 -2.56 11.49
C VAL A 26 -17.78 -3.61 11.12
N THR A 27 -18.11 -4.90 11.19
CA THR A 27 -17.16 -5.97 10.86
C THR A 27 -16.83 -6.02 9.37
N ASP A 28 -17.81 -5.78 8.49
CA ASP A 28 -17.60 -5.80 7.04
C ASP A 28 -16.74 -4.61 6.60
N LEU A 29 -16.96 -3.42 7.19
CA LEU A 29 -16.10 -2.24 6.99
C LEU A 29 -14.67 -2.48 7.50
N ALA A 30 -14.52 -3.09 8.68
CA ALA A 30 -13.20 -3.42 9.22
C ALA A 30 -12.45 -4.41 8.32
N ARG A 31 -13.17 -5.39 7.74
CA ARG A 31 -12.58 -6.42 6.88
C ARG A 31 -12.17 -5.86 5.52
N SER A 32 -12.99 -5.01 4.90
CA SER A 32 -12.65 -4.37 3.63
C SER A 32 -11.49 -3.38 3.78
N PHE A 33 -11.48 -2.59 4.87
CA PHE A 33 -10.35 -1.71 5.18
C PHE A 33 -9.06 -2.49 5.47
N GLY A 34 -9.17 -3.61 6.18
CA GLY A 34 -8.03 -4.50 6.44
C GLY A 34 -7.42 -5.08 5.16
N GLN A 35 -8.24 -5.43 4.17
CA GLN A 35 -7.75 -5.91 2.86
C GLN A 35 -6.99 -4.82 2.11
N VAL A 36 -7.53 -3.60 2.06
CA VAL A 36 -6.87 -2.45 1.43
C VAL A 36 -5.52 -2.15 2.09
N VAL A 37 -5.47 -2.08 3.43
CA VAL A 37 -4.22 -1.86 4.17
C VAL A 37 -3.21 -2.99 3.91
N ALA A 38 -3.66 -4.24 3.79
CA ALA A 38 -2.78 -5.37 3.51
C ALA A 38 -2.15 -5.28 2.11
N GLU A 39 -2.89 -4.83 1.10
CA GLU A 39 -2.36 -4.59 -0.25
C GLU A 39 -1.35 -3.45 -0.27
N PHE A 40 -1.62 -2.34 0.42
CA PHE A 40 -0.64 -1.25 0.57
C PHE A 40 0.64 -1.71 1.27
N ARG A 41 0.53 -2.54 2.32
CA ARG A 41 1.70 -3.07 3.03
C ARG A 41 2.53 -3.99 2.14
N LYS A 42 1.88 -4.86 1.36
CA LYS A 42 2.56 -5.73 0.38
C LYS A 42 3.25 -4.91 -0.70
N GLY A 43 2.57 -3.90 -1.26
CA GLY A 43 3.15 -3.01 -2.27
C GLY A 43 4.35 -2.21 -1.75
N LYS A 44 4.30 -1.73 -0.50
CA LYS A 44 5.46 -1.08 0.13
C LYS A 44 6.62 -2.04 0.35
N GLN A 45 6.36 -3.27 0.79
CA GLN A 45 7.42 -4.24 1.03
C GLN A 45 8.09 -4.69 -0.27
N ASP A 46 7.32 -4.91 -1.33
CA ASP A 46 7.84 -5.24 -2.66
C ASP A 46 8.66 -4.08 -3.23
N ASN A 47 8.18 -2.84 -3.08
CA ASN A 47 8.93 -1.65 -3.51
C ASN A 47 10.25 -1.44 -2.73
N ILE A 48 10.27 -1.77 -1.43
CA ILE A 48 11.50 -1.72 -0.62
C ILE A 48 12.52 -2.76 -1.12
N VAL A 49 12.08 -3.99 -1.39
CA VAL A 49 12.97 -5.06 -1.91
C VAL A 49 13.50 -4.73 -3.31
N VAL A 50 12.65 -4.18 -4.18
CA VAL A 50 13.06 -3.74 -5.53
C VAL A 50 14.05 -2.58 -5.45
N GLY A 51 13.82 -1.59 -4.58
CA GLY A 51 14.73 -0.46 -4.38
C GLY A 51 16.10 -0.90 -3.87
N GLU A 52 16.15 -1.85 -2.93
CA GLU A 52 17.40 -2.42 -2.42
C GLU A 52 18.17 -3.17 -3.52
N ALA A 53 17.48 -3.96 -4.35
CA ALA A 53 18.09 -4.64 -5.48
C ALA A 53 18.66 -3.67 -6.54
N ASP A 54 17.95 -2.58 -6.82
CA ASP A 54 18.40 -1.53 -7.74
C ASP A 54 19.65 -0.78 -7.20
N GLU A 55 19.73 -0.59 -5.89
CA GLU A 55 20.89 0.00 -5.21
C GLU A 55 22.12 -0.92 -5.32
N PHE A 56 21.96 -2.22 -5.03
CA PHE A 56 23.04 -3.21 -5.19
C PHE A 56 23.54 -3.31 -6.64
N LEU A 57 22.62 -3.25 -7.61
CA LEU A 57 22.96 -3.26 -9.03
C LEU A 57 23.78 -2.02 -9.42
N SER A 58 23.37 -0.85 -8.94
CA SER A 58 24.08 0.41 -9.17
C SER A 58 25.46 0.43 -8.52
N GLU A 59 25.58 -0.13 -7.31
CA GLU A 59 26.87 -0.24 -6.61
C GLU A 59 27.82 -1.17 -7.37
N THR A 60 27.33 -2.31 -7.84
CA THR A 60 28.11 -3.28 -8.63
C THR A 60 28.61 -2.65 -9.94
N ALA A 61 27.74 -1.94 -10.65
CA ALA A 61 28.14 -1.20 -11.86
C ALA A 61 29.21 -0.14 -11.57
N ARG A 62 29.08 0.61 -10.48
CA ARG A 62 30.08 1.62 -10.09
C ARG A 62 31.43 0.98 -9.78
N LYS A 63 31.45 -0.16 -9.07
CA LYS A 63 32.66 -0.95 -8.81
C LYS A 63 33.32 -1.45 -10.10
N LEU A 64 32.52 -1.78 -11.11
CA LEU A 64 32.99 -2.16 -12.44
C LEU A 64 33.36 -0.95 -13.31
N GLY A 65 33.26 0.29 -12.83
CA GLY A 65 33.55 1.50 -13.60
C GLY A 65 32.55 1.76 -14.73
N ILE A 66 31.29 1.41 -14.53
CA ILE A 66 30.18 1.68 -15.44
C ILE A 66 29.46 2.96 -14.97
N TRP A 67 29.11 3.83 -15.91
CA TRP A 67 28.31 5.03 -15.62
C TRP A 67 26.87 4.65 -15.29
N THR A 68 26.38 4.98 -14.09
CA THR A 68 25.03 4.59 -13.61
C THR A 68 24.01 5.73 -13.60
N GLN A 69 24.43 6.99 -13.62
CA GLN A 69 23.53 8.13 -13.48
C GLN A 69 22.69 8.33 -14.75
N GLY A 70 21.36 8.31 -14.59
CA GLY A 70 20.41 8.48 -15.69
C GLY A 70 20.15 7.23 -16.53
N LYS A 71 20.66 6.05 -16.14
CA LYS A 71 20.39 4.77 -16.80
C LYS A 71 19.28 4.00 -16.08
N SER A 72 18.51 3.21 -16.82
CA SER A 72 17.55 2.29 -16.20
C SER A 72 18.28 1.11 -15.54
N PRO A 73 17.69 0.47 -14.49
CA PRO A 73 18.26 -0.73 -13.89
C PRO A 73 18.53 -1.84 -14.91
N SER A 74 17.64 -2.02 -15.89
CA SER A 74 17.82 -2.99 -16.99
C SER A 74 19.06 -2.72 -17.85
N GLN A 75 19.33 -1.45 -18.18
CA GLN A 75 20.53 -1.05 -18.94
C GLN A 75 21.81 -1.27 -18.15
N ILE A 76 21.79 -0.92 -16.85
CA ILE A 76 22.92 -1.14 -15.95
C ILE A 76 23.27 -2.64 -15.89
N ARG A 77 22.26 -3.51 -15.79
CA ARG A 77 22.44 -4.97 -15.78
C ARG A 77 23.10 -5.47 -17.06
N GLU A 78 22.65 -5.01 -18.22
CA GLU A 78 23.20 -5.44 -19.51
C GLU A 78 24.67 -5.01 -19.65
N GLU A 79 25.02 -3.80 -19.24
CA GLU A 79 26.40 -3.32 -19.25
C GLU A 79 27.31 -4.07 -18.27
N ILE A 80 26.80 -4.44 -17.08
CA ILE A 80 27.51 -5.30 -16.14
C ILE A 80 27.83 -6.64 -16.80
N LEU A 81 26.83 -7.29 -17.41
CA LEU A 81 27.01 -8.59 -18.07
C LEU A 81 27.99 -8.50 -19.25
N ALA A 82 27.89 -7.44 -20.06
CA ALA A 82 28.78 -7.22 -21.20
C ALA A 82 30.24 -6.95 -20.80
N LYS A 83 30.47 -6.42 -19.58
CA LYS A 83 31.80 -6.16 -19.03
C LYS A 83 32.35 -7.35 -18.25
N ALA A 84 31.51 -8.06 -17.50
CA ALA A 84 31.87 -9.25 -16.74
C ALA A 84 32.12 -10.47 -17.65
N GLY A 85 31.37 -10.62 -18.75
CA GLY A 85 31.56 -11.70 -19.72
C GLY A 85 32.72 -11.48 -20.71
N ARG A 86 33.46 -10.38 -20.60
CA ARG A 86 34.64 -10.05 -21.42
C ARG A 86 35.98 -10.33 -20.72
N GLY A 87 35.96 -10.93 -19.53
CA GLY A 87 37.14 -11.32 -18.74
C GLY A 87 37.39 -12.82 -18.79
#